data_AF-A0A2G5T581-F1
#
_entry.id   AF-A0A2G5T581-F1
#
_cell.length_a   1.000
_cell.length_b   1.000
_cell.length_c   1.000
_cell.angle_alpha   90.00
_cell.angle_beta   90.00
_cell.angle_gamma   90.00
#
_symmetry.space_group_name_H-M   'P 1'
#
loop_
_entity.id
_entity.type
_entity.pdbx_description
1 polymer ?
#
loop_
_entity_poly.entity_id
_entity_poly.type
_entity_poly.pdbx_seq_one_letter_code
_entity_poly.pdbx_strand_id
1 'polypeptide(L)'
;MFKRILIKPHANISRVQLSARLAYFLGHDRDIKHLPMLGKYSTFSGSDLMYVYSENMVEPQIISHMKVPILKVINMNTGSGTNVEQTFTKPVYVRVRPTYLSRIGIQIKNDRDHFIPFNSGKVVVVLHFRPVKISFDG
;
A
#
# COMPACT_ATOMS: atom_id res chain seq x y z
N MET A 1 -8.34 17.63 -4.88
CA MET A 1 -7.57 18.59 -4.06
C MET A 1 -7.19 17.89 -2.76
N PHE A 2 -5.90 17.63 -2.55
CA PHE A 2 -5.41 16.98 -1.33
C PHE A 2 -5.60 17.93 -0.14
N LYS A 3 -6.43 17.55 0.84
CA LYS A 3 -6.75 18.39 2.01
C LYS A 3 -6.04 17.85 3.25
N ARG A 4 -5.14 18.64 3.83
CA ARG A 4 -4.55 18.35 5.14
C ARG A 4 -5.54 18.80 6.23
N ILE A 5 -5.74 17.97 7.25
CA ILE A 5 -6.65 18.29 8.35
C ILE A 5 -5.92 19.09 9.41
N LEU A 6 -6.46 20.26 9.74
CA LEU A 6 -6.01 21.05 10.88
C LEU A 6 -6.84 20.67 12.10
N ILE A 7 -6.19 20.17 13.15
CA ILE A 7 -6.84 20.02 14.46
C ILE A 7 -6.65 21.35 15.18
N LYS A 8 -7.77 22.05 15.38
CA LYS A 8 -7.80 23.37 16.01
C LYS A 8 -7.65 23.23 17.53
N PRO A 9 -7.04 24.24 18.19
CA PRO A 9 -7.03 24.31 19.65
C PRO A 9 -8.47 24.51 20.17
N HIS A 10 -8.73 23.96 21.34
CA HIS A 10 -9.94 24.20 22.12
C HIS A 10 -9.51 24.52 23.56
N ALA A 11 -10.20 25.46 24.22
CA ALA A 11 -9.76 26.05 25.49
C ALA A 11 -9.41 25.02 26.58
N ASN A 12 -10.09 23.87 26.58
CA ASN A 12 -9.94 22.81 27.59
C ASN A 12 -9.29 21.53 27.05
N ILE A 13 -8.68 21.55 25.86
CA ILE A 13 -8.06 20.36 25.25
C ILE A 13 -6.56 20.60 25.06
N SER A 14 -5.75 19.91 25.85
CA SER A 14 -4.28 19.93 25.76
C SER A 14 -3.70 18.75 24.99
N ARG A 15 -4.48 17.68 24.77
CA ARG A 15 -4.03 16.45 24.11
C ARG A 15 -5.17 15.81 23.32
N VAL A 16 -4.87 15.35 22.10
CA VAL A 16 -5.80 14.57 21.27
C VAL A 16 -5.18 13.21 21.00
N GLN A 17 -5.90 12.16 21.37
CA GLN A 17 -5.48 10.78 21.13
C GLN A 17 -6.39 10.14 20.10
N LEU A 18 -5.82 9.75 18.96
CA LEU A 18 -6.53 9.15 17.86
C LEU A 18 -6.25 7.64 17.83
N SER A 19 -7.26 6.87 17.40
CA SER A 19 -7.03 5.47 17.04
C SER A 19 -6.01 5.39 15.91
N ALA A 20 -5.25 4.29 15.80
CA ALA A 20 -4.24 4.15 14.74
C ALA A 20 -4.83 4.37 13.34
N ARG A 21 -6.05 3.84 13.11
CA ARG A 21 -6.78 3.99 11.84
C ARG A 21 -7.19 5.43 11.58
N LEU A 22 -7.71 6.13 12.58
CA LEU A 22 -8.15 7.52 12.43
C LEU A 22 -6.97 8.48 12.27
N ALA A 23 -5.90 8.30 13.05
CA ALA A 23 -4.66 9.06 12.94
C ALA A 23 -4.09 8.94 11.52
N TYR A 24 -3.99 7.71 11.01
CA TYR A 24 -3.56 7.43 9.65
C TYR A 24 -4.45 8.13 8.60
N PHE A 25 -5.77 7.97 8.72
CA PHE A 25 -6.74 8.52 7.76
C PHE A 25 -6.69 10.06 7.68
N LEU A 26 -6.51 10.72 8.83
CA LEU A 26 -6.43 12.17 8.93
C LEU A 26 -5.01 12.71 8.65
N GLY A 27 -4.01 11.84 8.51
CA GLY A 27 -2.61 12.22 8.29
C GLY A 27 -1.90 12.76 9.53
N HIS A 28 -2.31 12.34 10.73
CA HIS A 28 -1.78 12.79 12.03
C HIS A 28 -1.04 11.69 12.78
N ASP A 29 -0.26 12.10 13.80
CA ASP A 29 0.24 11.16 14.81
C ASP A 29 -0.91 10.67 15.70
N ARG A 30 -0.72 9.51 16.33
CA ARG A 30 -1.72 8.95 17.27
C ARG A 30 -1.90 9.80 18.53
N ASP A 31 -0.84 10.50 18.92
CA ASP A 31 -0.81 11.30 20.14
C ASP A 31 -0.33 12.72 19.80
N ILE A 32 -1.24 13.68 19.94
CA ILE A 32 -1.03 15.07 19.57
C ILE A 32 -1.05 15.91 20.83
N LYS A 33 0.11 16.45 21.21
CA LYS A 33 0.32 17.21 22.45
C LYS A 33 0.39 18.72 22.24
N HIS A 34 0.49 19.16 20.99
CA HIS A 34 0.60 20.57 20.62
C HIS A 34 -0.47 20.88 19.59
N LEU A 35 -1.36 21.82 19.93
CA LEU A 35 -2.41 22.33 19.06
C LEU A 35 -2.14 23.82 18.76
N PRO A 36 -2.47 24.33 17.56
CA PRO A 36 -2.98 23.57 16.41
C PRO A 36 -1.94 22.63 15.81
N MET A 37 -2.38 21.49 15.28
CA MET A 37 -1.53 20.62 14.47
C MET A 37 -2.16 20.46 13.09
N LEU A 38 -1.36 20.73 12.05
CA LEU A 38 -1.72 20.40 10.67
C LEU A 38 -1.24 18.97 10.38
N GLY A 39 -2.11 18.14 9.81
CA GLY A 39 -1.77 16.76 9.47
C GLY A 39 -0.51 16.72 8.61
N LYS A 40 0.45 15.86 8.95
CA LYS A 40 1.71 15.69 8.19
C LYS A 40 1.45 15.32 6.74
N TYR A 41 0.35 14.61 6.51
CA TYR A 41 -0.10 14.13 5.22
C TYR A 41 -1.52 14.65 4.97
N SER A 42 -1.89 14.80 3.70
CA SER A 42 -3.30 15.03 3.34
C SER A 42 -4.16 13.83 3.76
N THR A 43 -5.46 14.06 3.95
CA THR A 43 -6.40 12.96 4.08
C THR A 43 -6.22 12.01 2.92
N PHE A 44 -6.25 10.71 3.20
CA PHE A 44 -6.03 9.66 2.20
C PHE A 44 -4.61 9.61 1.59
N SER A 45 -3.70 10.55 1.84
CA SER A 45 -2.37 10.58 1.16
C SER A 45 -1.30 9.62 1.70
N GLY A 46 -1.72 8.61 2.48
CA GLY A 46 -0.95 7.37 2.63
C GLY A 46 -1.37 6.29 1.63
N SER A 47 -2.34 6.55 0.75
CA SER A 47 -2.97 5.53 -0.09
C SER A 47 -2.88 5.78 -1.59
N ASP A 48 -1.92 6.56 -2.07
CA ASP A 48 -1.77 6.70 -3.53
C ASP A 48 -1.00 5.52 -4.13
N LEU A 49 -0.24 4.77 -3.30
CA LEU A 49 0.46 3.58 -3.74
C LEU A 49 -0.09 2.34 -3.01
N MET A 50 -0.44 1.34 -3.80
CA MET A 50 -0.84 0.02 -3.36
C MET A 50 0.27 -0.97 -3.74
N TYR A 51 0.85 -1.60 -2.73
CA TYR A 51 1.93 -2.58 -2.86
C TYR A 51 1.33 -3.98 -2.72
N VAL A 52 1.52 -4.80 -3.74
CA VAL A 52 1.00 -6.17 -3.81
C VAL A 52 2.14 -7.14 -3.62
N TYR A 53 2.20 -7.79 -2.46
CA TYR A 53 3.25 -8.72 -2.06
C TYR A 53 2.82 -10.18 -2.22
N SER A 54 3.82 -11.05 -2.37
CA SER A 54 3.65 -12.49 -2.21
C SER A 54 4.84 -13.11 -1.47
N GLU A 55 4.74 -13.06 -0.15
CA GLU A 55 5.69 -13.65 0.79
C GLU A 55 5.82 -15.16 0.50
N ASN A 56 7.02 -15.62 0.15
CA ASN A 56 7.41 -17.00 -0.21
C ASN A 56 7.22 -17.45 -1.67
N MET A 57 6.57 -16.65 -2.54
CA MET A 57 6.47 -17.00 -3.97
C MET A 57 7.54 -16.30 -4.81
N VAL A 58 7.77 -15.00 -4.56
CA VAL A 58 8.57 -14.15 -5.44
C VAL A 58 9.95 -13.87 -4.85
N GLU A 59 10.97 -13.75 -5.70
CA GLU A 59 12.29 -13.27 -5.29
C GLU A 59 12.23 -11.80 -4.83
N PRO A 60 12.85 -11.44 -3.69
CA PRO A 60 12.87 -10.07 -3.24
C PRO A 60 13.53 -9.14 -4.27
N GLN A 61 12.79 -8.11 -4.68
CA GLN A 61 13.24 -7.08 -5.61
C GLN A 61 13.54 -5.79 -4.85
N ILE A 62 14.49 -5.01 -5.36
CA ILE A 62 14.81 -3.69 -4.82
C ILE A 62 13.78 -2.69 -5.36
N ILE A 63 13.00 -2.08 -4.47
CA ILE A 63 12.07 -0.99 -4.79
C ILE A 63 12.38 0.19 -3.87
N SER A 64 12.73 1.33 -4.48
CA SER A 64 13.17 2.53 -3.76
C SER A 64 14.30 2.18 -2.78
N HIS A 65 14.02 2.15 -1.48
CA HIS A 65 14.97 1.88 -0.40
C HIS A 65 14.75 0.52 0.29
N MET A 66 13.87 -0.33 -0.26
CA MET A 66 13.48 -1.62 0.33
C MET A 66 13.82 -2.80 -0.60
N LYS A 67 14.09 -3.98 -0.02
CA LYS A 67 14.23 -5.25 -0.75
C LYS A 67 13.11 -6.20 -0.32
N VAL A 68 12.12 -6.40 -1.18
CA VAL A 68 10.85 -7.05 -0.79
C VAL A 68 10.27 -7.98 -1.87
N PRO A 69 9.56 -9.07 -1.50
CA PRO A 69 8.99 -10.04 -2.45
C PRO A 69 7.66 -9.53 -3.02
N ILE A 70 7.75 -8.59 -3.95
CA ILE A 70 6.61 -7.84 -4.48
C ILE A 70 6.25 -8.24 -5.91
N LEU A 71 4.95 -8.33 -6.18
CA LEU A 71 4.39 -8.56 -7.51
C LEU A 71 4.23 -7.25 -8.27
N LYS A 72 3.75 -6.20 -7.60
CA LYS A 72 3.48 -4.91 -8.25
C LYS A 72 3.35 -3.76 -7.25
N VAL A 73 3.74 -2.56 -7.71
CA VAL A 73 3.34 -1.29 -7.11
C VAL A 73 2.32 -0.64 -8.04
N ILE A 74 1.17 -0.27 -7.49
CA ILE A 74 0.05 0.29 -8.21
C ILE A 74 -0.17 1.72 -7.72
N ASN A 75 -0.18 2.69 -8.64
CA ASN A 75 -0.58 4.05 -8.30
C ASN A 75 -2.10 4.19 -8.46
N MET A 76 -2.78 4.50 -7.35
CA MET A 76 -4.22 4.68 -7.22
C MET A 76 -4.65 6.13 -7.48
N ASN A 77 -3.90 6.87 -8.31
CA ASN A 77 -4.16 8.24 -8.75
C ASN A 77 -5.57 8.37 -9.35
N THR A 78 -6.53 8.66 -8.49
CA THR A 78 -7.91 8.91 -8.84
C THR A 78 -8.43 10.01 -7.92
N GLY A 79 -9.21 10.91 -8.48
CA GLY A 79 -9.80 12.01 -7.73
C GLY A 79 -10.60 11.49 -6.53
N SER A 80 -10.66 12.28 -5.47
CA SER A 80 -11.41 11.94 -4.27
C SER A 80 -12.88 11.64 -4.58
N GLY A 81 -13.38 10.48 -4.15
CA GLY A 81 -14.81 10.17 -4.09
C GLY A 81 -15.37 9.33 -5.25
N THR A 82 -14.55 8.91 -6.20
CA THR A 82 -14.97 8.00 -7.28
C THR A 82 -14.50 6.57 -7.03
N ASN A 83 -15.27 5.59 -7.48
CA ASN A 83 -14.80 4.20 -7.54
C ASN A 83 -13.55 4.12 -8.42
N VAL A 84 -12.53 3.45 -7.90
CA VAL A 84 -11.27 3.23 -8.62
C VAL A 84 -11.35 1.88 -9.32
N GLU A 85 -11.46 1.90 -10.64
CA GLU A 85 -11.32 0.71 -11.46
C GLU A 85 -9.98 0.77 -12.19
N GLN A 86 -9.15 -0.24 -11.98
CA GLN A 86 -7.86 -0.34 -12.64
C GLN A 86 -7.59 -1.78 -13.06
N THR A 87 -7.40 -1.97 -14.36
CA THR A 87 -7.11 -3.27 -14.97
C THR A 87 -5.77 -3.20 -15.68
N PHE A 88 -4.97 -4.27 -15.56
CA PHE A 88 -3.66 -4.37 -16.17
C PHE A 88 -3.61 -5.56 -17.11
N THR A 89 -3.38 -5.30 -18.40
CA THR A 89 -3.36 -6.34 -19.44
C THR A 89 -1.96 -6.86 -19.77
N LYS A 90 -0.92 -6.06 -19.51
CA LYS A 90 0.47 -6.45 -19.72
C LYS A 90 1.04 -7.07 -18.43
N PRO A 91 1.37 -8.38 -18.40
CA PRO A 91 1.95 -9.00 -17.23
C PRO A 91 3.37 -8.50 -17.00
N VAL A 92 3.72 -8.28 -15.73
CA VAL A 92 5.10 -8.04 -15.29
C VAL A 92 5.62 -9.36 -14.73
N TYR A 93 6.72 -9.86 -15.29
CA TYR A 93 7.33 -11.10 -14.83
C TYR A 93 8.38 -10.83 -13.76
N VAL A 94 8.28 -11.57 -12.68
CA VAL A 94 9.20 -11.56 -11.55
C VAL A 94 9.65 -13.00 -11.29
N ARG A 95 10.87 -13.19 -10.79
CA ARG A 95 11.41 -14.53 -10.52
C ARG A 95 10.62 -15.19 -9.39
N VAL A 96 10.28 -16.46 -9.58
CA VAL A 96 9.62 -17.31 -8.58
C VAL A 96 10.70 -18.11 -7.85
N ARG A 97 10.67 -18.10 -6.52
CA ARG A 97 11.67 -18.80 -5.68
C ARG A 97 11.47 -20.32 -5.62
N PRO A 98 10.26 -20.82 -5.28
CA PRO A 98 10.07 -22.25 -5.06
C PRO A 98 9.78 -23.00 -6.36
N THR A 99 10.18 -24.27 -6.38
CA THR A 99 9.80 -25.25 -7.42
C THR A 99 8.41 -25.83 -7.17
N TYR A 100 7.91 -25.78 -5.93
CA TYR A 100 6.59 -26.25 -5.52
C TYR A 100 5.96 -25.31 -4.49
N LEU A 101 4.66 -25.03 -4.65
CA LEU A 101 3.85 -24.24 -3.72
C LEU A 101 2.48 -24.90 -3.53
N SER A 102 2.09 -25.16 -2.29
CA SER A 102 0.73 -25.61 -1.94
C SER A 102 -0.22 -24.44 -1.66
N ARG A 103 0.31 -23.25 -1.39
CA ARG A 103 -0.47 -22.05 -1.05
C ARG A 103 0.20 -20.79 -1.59
N ILE A 104 -0.60 -19.90 -2.17
CA ILE A 104 -0.17 -18.57 -2.59
C ILE A 104 -0.80 -17.54 -1.65
N GLY A 105 0.05 -16.79 -0.94
CA GLY A 105 -0.37 -15.65 -0.13
C GLY A 105 -0.23 -14.37 -0.93
N ILE A 106 -1.28 -13.54 -0.93
CA ILE A 106 -1.26 -12.18 -1.49
C ILE A 106 -1.53 -11.20 -0.36
N GLN A 107 -0.64 -10.22 -0.19
CA GLN A 107 -0.85 -9.12 0.76
C GLN A 107 -0.92 -7.81 0.01
N ILE A 108 -1.87 -6.97 0.37
CA ILE A 108 -2.07 -5.66 -0.23
C ILE A 108 -1.88 -4.61 0.86
N LYS A 109 -0.82 -3.83 0.73
CA LYS A 109 -0.40 -2.85 1.73
C LYS A 109 -0.18 -1.48 1.10
N ASN A 110 -0.14 -0.45 1.94
CA ASN A 110 0.27 0.88 1.54
C ASN A 110 1.79 1.05 1.59
N ASP A 111 2.25 2.26 1.30
CA ASP A 111 3.66 2.69 1.36
C ASP A 111 4.28 2.64 2.77
N ARG A 112 3.48 2.39 3.81
CA ARG A 112 3.92 2.26 5.21
C ARG A 112 3.86 0.84 5.74
N ASP A 113 3.78 -0.15 4.84
CA ASP A 113 3.66 -1.57 5.18
C ASP A 113 2.39 -1.92 6.02
N HIS A 114 1.36 -1.09 5.98
CA HIS A 114 0.08 -1.39 6.61
C HIS A 114 -0.91 -1.95 5.59
N PHE A 115 -1.69 -2.96 5.99
CA PHE A 115 -2.80 -3.44 5.18
C PHE A 115 -3.77 -2.30 4.83
N ILE A 116 -4.11 -2.20 3.54
CA ILE A 116 -5.08 -1.21 3.10
C ILE A 116 -6.47 -1.64 3.62
N PRO A 117 -7.14 -0.81 4.43
CA PRO A 117 -8.43 -1.17 5.00
C PRO A 117 -9.54 -0.88 3.98
N PHE A 118 -9.71 -1.78 3.00
CA PHE A 118 -10.80 -1.68 2.03
C PHE A 118 -12.15 -1.57 2.74
N ASN A 119 -12.89 -0.49 2.49
CA ASN A 119 -14.26 -0.35 2.98
C ASN A 119 -15.23 -1.25 2.20
N SER A 120 -15.02 -1.35 0.89
CA SER A 120 -15.72 -2.23 -0.05
C SER A 120 -14.89 -2.35 -1.34
N GLY A 121 -15.15 -3.38 -2.14
CA GLY A 121 -14.47 -3.56 -3.43
C GLY A 121 -14.26 -5.03 -3.78
N LYS A 122 -13.83 -5.28 -5.01
CA LYS A 122 -13.46 -6.60 -5.52
C LYS A 122 -12.05 -6.52 -6.10
N VAL A 123 -11.18 -7.43 -5.68
CA VAL A 123 -9.84 -7.58 -6.25
C VAL A 123 -9.78 -8.92 -6.97
N VAL A 124 -9.29 -8.91 -8.20
CA VAL A 124 -9.02 -10.11 -8.99
C VAL A 124 -7.53 -10.11 -9.33
N VAL A 125 -6.83 -11.18 -8.92
CA VAL A 125 -5.41 -11.37 -9.22
C VAL A 125 -5.27 -12.55 -10.17
N VAL A 126 -4.66 -12.31 -11.32
CA VAL A 126 -4.32 -13.35 -12.30
C VAL A 126 -2.81 -13.53 -12.31
N LEU A 127 -2.33 -14.75 -12.07
CA LEU A 127 -0.91 -15.08 -12.02
C LEU A 127 -0.51 -15.89 -13.25
N HIS A 128 0.54 -15.44 -13.94
CA HIS A 128 1.12 -16.12 -15.08
C HIS A 128 2.45 -16.75 -14.68
N PHE A 129 2.53 -18.08 -14.73
CA PHE A 129 3.78 -18.80 -14.49
C PHE A 129 4.40 -19.19 -15.82
N ARG A 130 5.55 -18.60 -16.13
CA ARG A 130 6.32 -18.91 -17.33
C ARG A 130 7.59 -19.67 -16.95
N PRO A 131 7.82 -20.89 -17.47
CA PRO A 131 9.08 -21.59 -17.29
C PRO A 131 10.24 -20.73 -17.79
N VAL A 132 11.30 -20.62 -16.98
CA VAL A 132 12.54 -20.00 -17.42
C VAL A 132 13.26 -21.03 -18.28
N LYS A 133 13.37 -20.79 -19.58
CA LYS A 133 14.29 -21.53 -20.42
C LYS A 133 15.69 -21.04 -20.11
N ILE A 134 16.47 -21.86 -19.41
CA ILE A 134 17.92 -21.64 -19.31
C ILE A 134 18.48 -22.21 -20.62
N SER A 135 18.83 -21.34 -21.57
CA SER A 135 19.73 -21.76 -22.66
C SER A 135 21.12 -21.82 -22.06
N PHE A 136 21.70 -23.02 -22.03
CA PHE A 136 23.13 -23.18 -21.89
C PHE A 136 23.73 -22.87 -23.26
N ASP A 137 23.94 -21.59 -23.54
CA ASP A 137 24.88 -21.22 -24.59
C ASP A 137 26.26 -21.49 -24.00
N GLY A 138 26.94 -22.48 -24.58
CA GLY A 138 28.15 -23.12 -24.04
C GLY A 138 29.40 -22.26 -24.02
#